data_AF-A0A089P5P6-F1
#
_entry.id   AF-A0A089P5P6-F1
#
_cell.length_a   1.000
_cell.length_b   1.000
_cell.length_c   1.000
_cell.angle_alpha   90.00
_cell.angle_beta   90.00
_cell.angle_gamma   90.00
#
_symmetry.space_group_name_H-M   'P 1'
#
loop_
_entity.id
_entity.type
_entity.pdbx_description
1 polymer ?
#
loop_
_entity_poly.entity_id
_entity_poly.type
_entity_poly.pdbx_seq_one_letter_code
_entity_poly.pdbx_strand_id
1 'polypeptide(L)'
;MVELLLKTADAARYLGVSVQSLRRYRDVKGGFLAENEDWFSGAFENSPIRWNVENCKEAFSKRRKGFTNLKRNQEAKKILKQVS
;
A
#
# COMPACT_ATOMS: atom_id res chain seq x y z
N MET A 1 9.50 3.98 -19.17
CA MET A 1 9.66 3.84 -17.72
C MET A 1 9.89 2.37 -17.44
N VAL A 2 10.88 2.01 -16.63
CA VAL A 2 11.26 0.62 -16.38
C VAL A 2 10.43 0.13 -15.20
N GLU A 3 9.55 -0.85 -15.43
CA GLU A 3 8.79 -1.45 -14.34
C GLU A 3 9.74 -2.19 -13.38
N LEU A 4 9.89 -1.66 -12.17
CA LEU A 4 10.75 -2.28 -11.16
C LEU A 4 9.98 -3.39 -10.44
N LEU A 5 10.07 -4.60 -10.99
CA LEU A 5 9.46 -5.81 -10.44
C LEU A 5 10.39 -6.50 -9.44
N LEU A 6 10.09 -6.35 -8.15
CA LEU A 6 10.90 -6.91 -7.06
C LEU A 6 10.26 -8.14 -6.42
N LYS A 7 11.10 -9.00 -5.84
CA LYS A 7 10.65 -10.09 -4.97
C LYS A 7 10.06 -9.50 -3.68
N THR A 8 9.22 -10.27 -3.00
CA THR A 8 8.49 -9.82 -1.80
C THR A 8 9.41 -9.22 -0.72
N ALA A 9 10.58 -9.81 -0.48
CA ALA A 9 11.52 -9.30 0.53
C ALA A 9 12.11 -7.93 0.16
N ASP A 10 12.53 -7.75 -1.10
CA ASP A 10 13.11 -6.51 -1.59
C ASP A 10 12.03 -5.42 -1.74
N ALA A 11 10.84 -5.79 -2.21
CA ALA A 11 9.69 -4.89 -2.30
C ALA A 11 9.27 -4.37 -0.92
N ALA A 12 9.24 -5.24 0.09
CA ALA A 12 8.96 -4.86 1.47
C ALA A 12 9.98 -3.85 2.01
N ARG A 13 11.28 -4.08 1.76
CA ARG A 13 12.35 -3.15 2.12
C ARG A 13 12.21 -1.80 1.41
N TYR A 14 11.94 -1.83 0.10
CA TYR A 14 11.80 -0.62 -0.72
C TYR A 14 10.60 0.23 -0.30
N LEU A 15 9.48 -0.41 0.02
CA LEU A 15 8.24 0.25 0.44
C LEU A 15 8.23 0.63 1.93
N GLY A 16 9.22 0.16 2.71
CA GLY A 16 9.31 0.41 4.15
C GLY A 16 8.20 -0.28 4.96
N VAL A 17 7.72 -1.45 4.51
CA VAL A 17 6.65 -2.22 5.16
C VAL A 17 7.14 -3.63 5.48
N SER A 18 6.47 -4.32 6.42
CA SER A 18 6.78 -5.72 6.67
C SER A 18 6.28 -6.63 5.54
N VAL A 19 6.97 -7.75 5.28
CA VAL A 19 6.56 -8.76 4.30
C VAL A 19 5.14 -9.28 4.58
N GLN A 20 4.78 -9.46 5.86
CA GLN A 20 3.43 -9.89 6.24
C GLN A 20 2.39 -8.81 5.93
N SER A 21 2.69 -7.54 6.23
CA SER A 21 1.80 -6.42 5.89
C SER A 21 1.60 -6.31 4.38
N LEU A 22 2.67 -6.43 3.59
CA LEU A 22 2.60 -6.38 2.13
C LEU A 22 1.69 -7.49 1.59
N ARG A 23 1.85 -8.73 2.07
CA ARG A 23 0.97 -9.86 1.70
C ARG A 23 -0.49 -9.66 2.10
N ARG A 24 -0.77 -8.95 3.20
CA ARG A 24 -2.14 -8.61 3.66
C ARG A 24 -2.79 -7.52 2.82
N TYR A 25 -2.01 -6.64 2.19
CA TYR A 25 -2.54 -5.57 1.35
C TYR A 25 -2.94 -6.03 -0.05
N ARG A 26 -2.72 -7.29 -0.41
CA ARG A 26 -3.27 -7.88 -1.63
C ARG A 26 -4.79 -7.91 -1.58
N ASP A 27 -5.39 -7.69 -2.74
CA ASP A 27 -6.83 -7.75 -2.95
C ASP A 27 -7.47 -9.10 -2.52
N VAL A 28 -6.68 -10.18 -2.45
CA VAL A 28 -7.09 -11.52 -1.95
C VAL A 28 -7.86 -11.49 -0.62
N LYS A 29 -7.59 -10.52 0.27
CA LYS A 29 -8.32 -10.37 1.55
C LYS A 29 -9.01 -9.00 1.68
N GLY A 30 -9.41 -8.38 0.57
CA GLY A 30 -9.95 -7.02 0.54
C GLY A 30 -8.87 -5.96 0.75
N GLY A 31 -7.63 -6.28 0.36
CA GLY A 31 -6.55 -5.30 0.31
C GLY A 31 -6.72 -4.32 -0.85
N PHE A 32 -5.84 -3.32 -0.93
CA PHE A 32 -5.92 -2.26 -1.94
C PHE A 32 -4.91 -2.46 -3.10
N LEU A 33 -4.11 -3.53 -3.07
CA LEU A 33 -3.15 -3.86 -4.11
C LEU A 33 -3.75 -4.89 -5.07
N ALA A 34 -3.94 -4.49 -6.31
CA ALA A 34 -4.60 -5.29 -7.35
C ALA A 34 -3.66 -6.32 -7.98
N GLU A 35 -4.19 -7.52 -8.25
CA GLU A 35 -3.47 -8.57 -8.98
C GLU A 35 -3.31 -8.16 -10.45
N ASN A 36 -2.14 -8.42 -11.03
CA ASN A 36 -1.71 -8.01 -12.38
C ASN A 36 -1.42 -6.51 -12.57
N GLU A 37 -1.57 -5.68 -11.54
CA GLU A 37 -1.16 -4.27 -11.56
C GLU A 37 -0.07 -3.99 -10.51
N ASP A 38 -0.36 -4.25 -9.24
CA ASP A 38 0.54 -4.00 -8.12
C ASP A 38 1.39 -5.22 -7.78
N TRP A 39 0.82 -6.42 -7.98
CA TRP A 39 1.49 -7.69 -7.70
C TRP A 39 1.09 -8.76 -8.71
N PHE A 40 2.00 -9.68 -8.98
CA PHE A 40 1.86 -10.75 -9.96
C PHE A 40 2.11 -12.09 -9.27
N SER A 41 1.10 -12.95 -9.28
CA SER A 41 1.25 -14.37 -8.94
C SER A 41 2.02 -15.08 -10.06
N GLY A 42 2.87 -16.03 -9.70
CA GLY A 42 3.43 -16.94 -10.71
C GLY A 42 2.46 -18.09 -10.98
N ALA A 43 2.75 -18.88 -12.03
CA ALA A 43 1.87 -19.94 -12.53
C ALA A 43 1.52 -21.04 -11.50
N PHE A 44 2.24 -21.14 -10.39
CA PHE A 44 2.03 -22.14 -9.33
C PHE A 44 1.97 -21.45 -7.96
N GLU A 45 1.29 -22.03 -6.97
CA GLU A 45 1.20 -21.50 -5.60
C GLU A 45 2.57 -21.23 -4.94
N ASN A 46 3.58 -22.02 -5.28
CA ASN A 46 4.95 -21.88 -4.77
C ASN A 46 5.80 -20.88 -5.58
N SER A 47 5.26 -20.32 -6.65
CA SER A 47 5.99 -19.39 -7.50
C SER A 47 6.22 -18.06 -6.75
N PRO A 48 7.41 -17.45 -6.90
CA PRO A 48 7.71 -16.20 -6.22
C PRO A 48 6.83 -15.07 -6.75
N ILE A 49 6.14 -14.38 -5.83
CA ILE A 49 5.34 -13.20 -6.14
C ILE A 49 6.27 -12.05 -6.53
N ARG A 50 5.98 -11.42 -7.67
CA ARG A 50 6.61 -10.18 -8.11
C ARG A 50 5.73 -8.99 -7.76
N TRP A 51 6.36 -7.92 -7.30
CA TRP A 51 5.69 -6.70 -6.87
C TRP A 51 6.17 -5.54 -7.72
N ASN A 52 5.25 -4.81 -8.32
CA ASN A 52 5.55 -3.55 -8.95
C ASN A 52 5.63 -2.48 -7.86
N VAL A 53 6.86 -2.13 -7.47
CA VAL A 53 7.05 -1.20 -6.35
C VAL A 53 6.67 0.24 -6.68
N GLU A 54 6.63 0.61 -7.95
CA GLU A 54 6.18 1.94 -8.37
C GLU A 54 4.67 2.08 -8.19
N ASN A 55 3.89 1.13 -8.73
CA ASN A 55 2.44 1.07 -8.55
C ASN A 55 2.06 0.96 -7.07
N CYS A 56 2.73 0.06 -6.33
CA CYS A 56 2.53 -0.04 -4.89
C CYS A 56 2.74 1.32 -4.20
N LYS A 57 3.84 2.03 -4.51
CA LYS A 57 4.15 3.34 -3.92
C LYS A 57 3.07 4.38 -4.24
N GLU A 58 2.54 4.37 -5.46
CA GLU A 58 1.39 5.22 -5.82
C GLU A 58 0.13 4.84 -5.04
N ALA A 59 -0.20 3.55 -4.94
CA ALA A 59 -1.33 3.05 -4.17
C ALA A 59 -1.22 3.43 -2.67
N PHE A 60 -0.03 3.29 -2.08
CA PHE A 60 0.27 3.76 -0.73
C PHE A 60 0.10 5.27 -0.60
N SER A 61 0.52 6.04 -1.60
CA SER A 61 0.40 7.49 -1.62
C SER A 61 -1.07 7.94 -1.73
N LYS A 62 -1.87 7.29 -2.59
CA LYS A 62 -3.32 7.48 -2.70
C LYS A 62 -4.01 7.18 -1.36
N ARG A 63 -3.63 6.08 -0.69
CA ARG A 63 -4.14 5.73 0.64
C ARG A 63 -3.72 6.72 1.73
N ARG A 64 -2.47 7.20 1.71
CA ARG A 64 -1.98 8.22 2.66
C ARG A 64 -2.68 9.57 2.49
N LYS A 65 -3.03 9.96 1.26
CA LYS A 65 -3.86 11.15 1.00
C LYS A 65 -5.25 11.05 1.64
N GLY A 66 -5.81 9.84 1.75
CA GLY A 66 -7.01 9.58 2.55
C GLY A 66 -6.78 9.78 4.06
N PHE A 67 -5.61 9.40 4.58
CA PHE A 67 -5.24 9.57 5.99
C PHE A 67 -4.83 10.99 6.38
N THR A 68 -4.34 11.83 5.45
CA THR A 68 -4.03 13.24 5.73
C THR A 68 -5.27 14.07 6.08
N ASN A 69 -6.46 13.63 5.67
CA ASN A 69 -7.72 14.24 6.10
C ASN A 69 -8.01 14.00 7.60
N LEU A 70 -7.39 12.99 8.24
CA LEU A 70 -7.59 12.74 9.67
C LEU A 70 -6.89 13.81 10.54
N LYS A 71 -5.70 14.29 10.12
CA LYS A 71 -5.00 15.36 10.84
C LYS A 71 -5.77 16.69 10.75
N ARG A 72 -6.25 17.07 9.56
CA ARG A 72 -7.15 18.23 9.39
C ARG A 72 -8.47 18.09 10.15
N ASN A 73 -9.07 16.89 10.16
CA ASN A 73 -10.33 16.66 10.86
C ASN A 73 -10.17 16.69 12.40
N GLN A 74 -9.03 16.21 12.93
CA GLN A 74 -8.70 16.35 14.36
C GLN A 74 -8.45 17.80 14.76
N GLU A 75 -7.73 18.58 13.95
CA GLU A 75 -7.54 20.02 14.20
C GLU A 75 -8.86 20.80 14.13
N ALA A 76 -9.72 20.51 13.14
CA ALA A 76 -11.05 21.11 13.03
C ALA A 76 -11.97 20.77 14.21
N LYS A 77 -11.97 19.51 14.66
CA LYS A 77 -12.71 19.10 15.88
C LYS A 77 -12.17 19.78 17.13
N LYS A 78 -10.86 20.02 17.20
CA LYS A 78 -10.23 20.74 18.31
C LYS A 78 -10.71 22.18 18.34
N ILE A 79 -10.79 22.89 17.21
CA ILE A 79 -11.24 24.29 17.11
C ILE A 79 -12.71 24.45 17.49
N LEU A 80 -13.59 23.57 17.00
CA LEU A 80 -15.04 23.61 17.31
C LEU A 80 -15.33 23.42 18.81
N LYS A 81 -14.49 22.66 19.53
CA LYS A 81 -14.64 22.44 20.98
C LYS A 81 -14.20 23.62 21.85
N GLN A 82 -13.45 24.59 21.30
CA GLN A 82 -12.95 25.77 22.05
C GLN A 82 -13.83 27.01 21.84
N VAL A 83 -14.75 26.95 20.87
CA VAL A 83 -15.69 28.03 20.52
C VAL A 83 -17.10 27.76 21.09
N SER A 84 -17.31 26.58 21.68
CA SER A 84 -18.49 26.24 22.49
C SER A 84 -18.20 26.39 23.97
#